data_AF-A0A1V5R8M6-F1
#
_entry.id   AF-A0A1V5R8M6-F1
#
_cell.length_a   1.000
_cell.length_b   1.000
_cell.length_c   1.000
_cell.angle_alpha   90.00
_cell.angle_beta   90.00
_cell.angle_gamma   90.00
#
_symmetry.space_group_name_H-M   'P 1'
#
loop_
_entity.id
_entity.type
_entity.pdbx_description
1 polymer ?
#
loop_
_entity_poly.entity_id
_entity_poly.type
_entity_poly.pdbx_seq_one_letter_code
_entity_poly.pdbx_strand_id
1 'polypeptide(L)'
;MLRTRTPLLVLMTVAALAAACVAVPPQAEVPAATNELPAGQPAAESSATAGEEPAPAVSGALTVITGQVVYRPRIALAPDAVIDVQLQDVSRADAPARILGQQRIEANGRQVPIPFVIEYDLSQIDPNGVYILMARISEGGVLTWINPDLLRVITGGAPTDQVEIVVQQVNH
;
A
#
# COMPACT_ATOMS: atom_id res chain seq x y z
N MET A 1 -53.48 -36.04 4.51
CA MET A 1 -53.46 -37.04 3.42
C MET A 1 -52.15 -36.88 2.64
N LEU A 2 -51.33 -37.95 2.62
CA LEU A 2 -50.23 -38.37 1.71
C LEU A 2 -49.47 -37.30 0.88
N ARG A 3 -48.12 -37.29 0.80
CA ARG A 3 -47.20 -38.39 0.37
C ARG A 3 -45.77 -38.15 0.93
N THR A 4 -45.18 -39.03 1.74
CA THR A 4 -44.24 -40.16 1.39
C THR A 4 -43.03 -39.77 0.52
N ARG A 5 -41.80 -39.71 1.08
CA ARG A 5 -40.72 -40.75 1.07
C ARG A 5 -40.37 -41.20 -0.37
N THR A 6 -39.14 -41.07 -0.91
CA THR A 6 -37.85 -41.69 -0.49
C THR A 6 -36.70 -41.18 -1.41
N PRO A 7 -35.43 -41.16 -0.97
CA PRO A 7 -34.24 -40.71 -1.73
C PRO A 7 -33.45 -41.85 -2.40
N LEU A 8 -32.62 -41.55 -3.41
CA LEU A 8 -31.60 -42.46 -3.99
C LEU A 8 -30.45 -41.60 -4.58
N LEU A 9 -29.33 -41.44 -3.86
CA LEU A 9 -28.06 -42.21 -3.96
C LEU A 9 -27.10 -41.64 -5.04
N VAL A 10 -26.17 -40.78 -4.63
CA VAL A 10 -24.70 -41.00 -4.55
C VAL A 10 -24.06 -41.44 -5.87
N LEU A 11 -23.23 -40.55 -6.43
CA LEU A 11 -21.98 -40.96 -7.06
C LEU A 11 -20.85 -40.10 -6.50
N MET A 12 -19.99 -40.75 -5.72
CA MET A 12 -18.69 -40.31 -5.27
C MET A 12 -17.72 -40.29 -6.45
N THR A 13 -17.00 -39.18 -6.65
CA THR A 13 -15.68 -39.21 -7.28
C THR A 13 -14.75 -38.25 -6.55
N VAL A 14 -13.72 -38.83 -5.94
CA VAL A 14 -12.56 -38.18 -5.32
C VAL A 14 -11.49 -37.97 -6.39
N ALA A 15 -10.90 -36.78 -6.45
CA ALA A 15 -9.53 -36.52 -6.93
C ALA A 15 -9.23 -35.02 -6.63
N ALA A 16 -8.50 -34.67 -5.58
CA ALA A 16 -7.04 -34.73 -5.42
C ALA A 16 -6.24 -33.71 -6.27
N LEU A 17 -5.60 -32.80 -5.52
CA LEU A 17 -4.20 -32.35 -5.66
C LEU A 17 -3.84 -31.06 -6.43
N ALA A 18 -2.99 -30.27 -5.74
CA ALA A 18 -1.92 -29.37 -6.20
C ALA A 18 -2.33 -28.06 -6.90
N ALA A 19 -2.07 -26.87 -6.34
CA ALA A 19 -0.80 -26.21 -6.01
C ALA A 19 -0.16 -25.46 -7.20
N ALA A 20 -0.03 -24.14 -7.02
CA ALA A 20 0.74 -23.17 -7.80
C ALA A 20 0.30 -23.03 -9.28
N CYS A 21 0.46 -21.92 -9.99
CA CYS A 21 1.45 -20.86 -9.89
C CYS A 21 0.94 -19.65 -10.70
N VAL A 22 1.28 -18.47 -10.21
CA VAL A 22 1.24 -17.17 -10.91
C VAL A 22 2.21 -17.20 -12.09
N ALA A 23 1.83 -16.68 -13.26
CA ALA A 23 2.70 -15.93 -14.20
C ALA A 23 2.06 -15.78 -15.59
N VAL A 24 1.82 -14.55 -16.05
CA VAL A 24 1.84 -14.19 -17.49
C VAL A 24 2.41 -12.75 -17.67
N PRO A 25 3.32 -12.51 -18.66
CA PRO A 25 4.21 -11.33 -18.82
C PRO A 25 3.62 -10.35 -19.88
N PRO A 26 4.26 -9.29 -20.48
CA PRO A 26 5.68 -9.09 -20.86
C PRO A 26 6.30 -7.69 -20.62
N GLN A 27 7.61 -7.65 -20.32
CA GLN A 27 8.39 -6.42 -20.34
C GLN A 27 8.85 -6.10 -21.77
N ALA A 28 8.48 -4.91 -22.23
CA ALA A 28 8.96 -4.32 -23.48
C ALA A 28 10.37 -3.75 -23.28
N GLU A 29 11.30 -4.32 -24.06
CA GLU A 29 12.34 -3.65 -24.85
C GLU A 29 13.17 -2.51 -24.23
N VAL A 30 14.44 -2.81 -23.99
CA VAL A 30 15.54 -1.86 -24.07
C VAL A 30 16.46 -2.27 -25.23
N PRO A 31 16.62 -1.44 -26.27
CA PRO A 31 17.62 -1.68 -27.29
C PRO A 31 18.94 -0.96 -26.99
N ALA A 32 20.01 -1.58 -27.48
CA ALA A 32 21.28 -0.99 -27.89
C ALA A 32 22.20 -0.38 -26.82
N ALA A 33 23.16 -1.20 -26.39
CA ALA A 33 24.55 -0.75 -26.36
C ALA A 33 25.48 -1.93 -26.68
N THR A 34 25.89 -1.97 -27.94
CA THR A 34 27.05 -2.70 -28.44
C THR A 34 28.31 -2.15 -27.79
N ASN A 35 29.14 -3.02 -27.20
CA ASN A 35 30.59 -3.11 -27.48
C ASN A 35 31.29 -4.21 -26.62
N GLU A 36 31.64 -5.33 -27.27
CA GLU A 36 32.97 -5.98 -27.37
C GLU A 36 34.09 -5.61 -26.34
N LEU A 37 34.99 -6.47 -25.80
CA LEU A 37 35.62 -7.77 -26.12
C LEU A 37 36.33 -8.34 -24.84
N PRO A 38 36.83 -9.60 -24.84
CA PRO A 38 37.08 -10.42 -23.64
C PRO A 38 38.57 -10.63 -23.26
N ALA A 39 38.72 -11.40 -22.17
CA ALA A 39 39.81 -12.30 -21.80
C ALA A 39 41.02 -11.75 -21.03
N GLY A 40 41.13 -12.19 -19.78
CA GLY A 40 42.31 -12.06 -18.94
C GLY A 40 42.10 -12.55 -17.49
N GLN A 41 41.74 -13.82 -17.29
CA GLN A 41 42.11 -14.56 -16.07
C GLN A 41 43.54 -15.13 -16.30
N PRO A 42 44.36 -15.52 -15.30
CA PRO A 42 44.06 -15.98 -13.93
C PRO A 42 45.08 -15.40 -12.89
N ALA A 43 45.24 -15.77 -11.62
CA ALA A 43 44.92 -16.94 -10.81
C ALA A 43 45.03 -16.58 -9.31
N ALA A 44 44.55 -17.50 -8.46
CA ALA A 44 44.90 -17.73 -7.06
C ALA A 44 44.34 -16.76 -6.00
N GLU A 45 43.85 -17.17 -4.83
CA GLU A 45 43.64 -18.46 -4.14
C GLU A 45 42.81 -18.16 -2.86
N SER A 46 42.23 -19.21 -2.26
CA SER A 46 41.70 -19.30 -0.87
C SER A 46 40.32 -18.67 -0.60
N SER A 47 39.26 -19.46 -0.40
CA SER A 47 38.93 -20.30 0.78
C SER A 47 38.57 -19.50 2.04
N ALA A 48 37.26 -19.35 2.30
CA ALA A 48 36.58 -19.40 3.62
C ALA A 48 35.10 -18.99 3.39
N THR A 49 34.13 -19.90 3.51
CA THR A 49 33.47 -20.35 4.75
C THR A 49 32.65 -19.26 5.47
N ALA A 50 31.33 -19.52 5.48
CA ALA A 50 30.33 -19.22 6.51
C ALA A 50 29.87 -17.78 6.80
N GLY A 51 28.54 -17.67 6.91
CA GLY A 51 27.76 -16.51 7.36
C GLY A 51 26.85 -16.03 6.21
N GLU A 52 25.67 -16.60 5.94
CA GLU A 52 24.50 -16.60 6.83
C GLU A 52 24.65 -15.68 8.04
N GLU A 53 24.99 -14.41 7.78
CA GLU A 53 24.76 -13.35 8.73
C GLU A 53 23.26 -13.02 8.60
N PRO A 54 22.42 -13.36 9.60
CA PRO A 54 21.04 -12.93 9.57
C PRO A 54 21.10 -11.41 9.47
N ALA A 55 20.58 -10.87 8.35
CA ALA A 55 20.31 -9.45 8.25
C ALA A 55 19.67 -9.05 9.58
N PRO A 56 20.21 -8.06 10.30
CA PRO A 56 19.62 -7.68 11.57
C PRO A 56 18.17 -7.39 11.22
N ALA A 57 17.25 -8.17 11.79
CA ALA A 57 15.87 -7.77 11.87
C ALA A 57 15.93 -6.51 12.72
N VAL A 58 16.17 -5.38 12.06
CA VAL A 58 16.03 -4.06 12.63
C VAL A 58 14.60 -4.08 13.14
N SER A 59 14.48 -4.22 14.45
CA SER A 59 13.21 -4.13 15.13
C SER A 59 12.86 -2.65 15.05
N GLY A 60 12.37 -2.28 13.87
CA GLY A 60 11.81 -0.98 13.60
C GLY A 60 10.73 -0.76 14.63
N ALA A 61 10.82 0.35 15.35
CA ALA A 61 9.73 0.75 16.22
C ALA A 61 8.57 1.17 15.30
N LEU A 62 7.73 0.19 14.97
CA LEU A 62 6.49 0.41 14.23
C LEU A 62 5.54 1.18 15.12
N THR A 63 4.97 2.22 14.55
CA THR A 63 4.00 3.08 15.19
C THR A 63 2.87 3.33 14.20
N VAL A 64 1.76 3.85 14.69
CA VAL A 64 0.56 4.03 13.89
C VAL A 64 0.08 5.48 13.95
N ILE A 65 -0.41 5.97 12.81
CA ILE A 65 -1.20 7.20 12.73
C ILE A 65 -2.65 6.80 12.63
N THR A 66 -3.47 7.36 13.49
CA THR A 66 -4.91 7.11 13.54
C THR A 66 -5.65 8.39 13.21
N GLY A 67 -6.74 8.26 12.47
CA GLY A 67 -7.54 9.40 12.05
C GLY A 67 -8.84 9.02 11.38
N GLN A 68 -9.52 10.03 10.86
CA GLN A 68 -10.80 9.91 10.18
C GLN A 68 -10.76 10.73 8.89
N VAL A 69 -11.22 10.14 7.79
CA VAL A 69 -11.49 10.88 6.56
C VAL A 69 -12.92 11.42 6.61
N VAL A 70 -13.06 12.73 6.39
CA VAL A 70 -14.35 13.45 6.33
C VAL A 70 -14.43 14.26 5.05
N TYR A 71 -15.63 14.64 4.64
CA TYR A 71 -15.83 15.56 3.52
C TYR A 71 -16.93 16.57 3.85
N ARG A 72 -16.89 17.76 3.23
CA ARG A 72 -17.81 18.87 3.55
C ARG A 72 -19.24 18.71 3.03
N PRO A 73 -19.49 18.29 1.77
CA PRO A 73 -20.87 18.13 1.28
C PRO A 73 -21.40 16.75 1.65
N ARG A 74 -22.58 16.64 2.29
CA ARG A 74 -23.18 15.36 2.73
C ARG A 74 -23.76 14.51 1.59
N ILE A 75 -22.96 14.24 0.56
CA ILE A 75 -23.32 13.31 -0.52
C ILE A 75 -22.80 11.91 -0.19
N ALA A 76 -23.43 10.85 -0.70
CA ALA A 76 -22.92 9.49 -0.52
C ALA A 76 -21.71 9.28 -1.45
N LEU A 77 -20.66 8.64 -0.93
CA LEU A 77 -19.61 8.07 -1.81
C LEU A 77 -20.23 7.01 -2.71
N ALA A 78 -19.69 6.85 -3.92
CA ALA A 78 -20.04 5.72 -4.75
C ALA A 78 -19.74 4.40 -4.00
N PRO A 79 -20.54 3.34 -4.24
CA PRO A 79 -20.28 2.04 -3.61
C PRO A 79 -18.92 1.46 -4.01
N ASP A 80 -18.42 1.80 -5.20
CA ASP A 80 -17.12 1.41 -5.74
C ASP A 80 -15.97 2.37 -5.39
N ALA A 81 -16.20 3.34 -4.49
CA ALA A 81 -15.17 4.29 -4.09
C ALA A 81 -14.02 3.60 -3.32
N VAL A 82 -12.79 3.89 -3.73
CA VAL A 82 -11.55 3.42 -3.09
C VAL A 82 -10.83 4.63 -2.50
N ILE A 83 -10.68 4.63 -1.18
CA ILE A 83 -9.97 5.65 -0.43
C ILE A 83 -8.54 5.18 -0.24
N ASP A 84 -7.59 6.01 -0.62
CA ASP A 84 -6.17 5.72 -0.49
C ASP A 84 -5.55 6.88 0.31
N VAL A 85 -5.15 6.57 1.53
CA VAL A 85 -4.55 7.51 2.46
C VAL A 85 -3.06 7.20 2.55
N GLN A 86 -2.23 8.19 2.32
CA GLN A 86 -0.78 8.05 2.29
C GLN A 86 -0.12 9.01 3.28
N LEU A 87 0.85 8.49 4.01
CA LEU A 87 1.82 9.27 4.75
C LEU A 87 3.03 9.53 3.85
N GLN A 88 3.29 10.80 3.56
CA GLN A 88 4.36 11.22 2.67
C GLN A 88 5.39 12.10 3.40
N ASP A 89 6.67 11.83 3.18
CA ASP A 89 7.78 12.72 3.52
C ASP A 89 7.94 13.75 2.40
N VAL A 90 7.79 15.02 2.76
CA VAL A 90 8.05 16.19 1.91
C VAL A 90 9.17 17.05 2.49
N SER A 91 10.07 16.42 3.24
CA SER A 91 11.20 17.09 3.91
C SER A 91 12.18 17.69 2.91
N ARG A 92 12.28 17.09 1.72
CA ARG A 92 13.05 17.63 0.60
C ARG A 92 12.13 18.33 -0.39
N ALA A 93 12.30 19.64 -0.53
CA ALA A 93 11.60 20.43 -1.55
C ALA A 93 12.00 20.04 -2.98
N ASP A 94 13.23 19.56 -3.18
CA ASP A 94 13.79 19.23 -4.49
C ASP A 94 13.63 17.75 -4.90
N ALA A 95 12.90 16.96 -4.11
CA ALA A 95 12.71 15.53 -4.36
C ALA A 95 11.21 15.17 -4.39
N PRO A 96 10.83 14.12 -5.14
CA PRO A 96 9.47 13.59 -5.05
C PRO A 96 9.18 13.13 -3.62
N ALA A 97 7.95 13.33 -3.18
CA ALA A 97 7.50 12.94 -1.86
C ALA A 97 7.65 11.43 -1.66
N ARG A 98 8.31 11.02 -0.57
CA ARG A 98 8.52 9.60 -0.28
C ARG A 98 7.35 9.07 0.54
N ILE A 99 6.69 8.03 0.04
CA ILE A 99 5.60 7.36 0.77
C ILE A 99 6.22 6.48 1.87
N LEU A 100 5.94 6.79 3.13
CA LEU A 100 6.39 5.99 4.29
C LEU A 100 5.39 4.89 4.64
N GLY A 101 4.10 5.19 4.44
CA GLY A 101 3.00 4.30 4.74
C GLY A 101 1.80 4.66 3.89
N GLN A 102 1.02 3.66 3.51
CA GLN A 102 -0.22 3.86 2.78
C GLN A 102 -1.27 2.88 3.27
N GLN A 103 -2.52 3.32 3.27
CA GLN A 103 -3.66 2.47 3.54
C GLN A 103 -4.70 2.66 2.45
N ARG A 104 -5.13 1.54 1.88
CA ARG A 104 -6.24 1.48 0.94
C ARG A 104 -7.47 0.92 1.64
N ILE A 105 -8.58 1.66 1.55
CA ILE A 105 -9.85 1.35 2.17
C ILE A 105 -10.91 1.39 1.08
N GLU A 106 -11.59 0.28 0.86
CA GLU A 106 -12.77 0.24 0.01
C GLU A 106 -13.95 0.83 0.79
N ALA A 107 -14.58 1.88 0.27
CA ALA A 107 -15.72 2.49 0.92
C ALA A 107 -16.90 1.52 0.94
N ASN A 108 -17.17 0.75 -0.13
CA ASN A 108 -18.25 -0.23 -0.20
C ASN A 108 -19.61 0.34 0.28
N GLY A 109 -19.87 1.62 0.00
CA GLY A 109 -21.08 2.34 0.46
C GLY A 109 -21.06 2.79 1.93
N ARG A 110 -19.93 2.67 2.64
CA ARG A 110 -19.74 3.24 3.98
C ARG A 110 -19.81 4.75 3.91
N GLN A 111 -20.50 5.33 4.89
CA GLN A 111 -20.62 6.77 5.04
C GLN A 111 -19.50 7.33 5.94
N VAL A 112 -19.06 8.56 5.66
CA VAL A 112 -18.12 9.27 6.54
C VAL A 112 -18.75 9.58 7.90
N PRO A 113 -17.93 9.66 8.97
CA PRO A 113 -16.47 9.56 9.00
C PRO A 113 -15.93 8.13 8.77
N ILE A 114 -14.89 8.00 7.95
CA ILE A 114 -14.23 6.71 7.68
C ILE A 114 -12.88 6.67 8.43
N PRO A 115 -12.71 5.77 9.41
CA PRO A 115 -11.47 5.69 10.16
C PRO A 115 -10.36 5.09 9.30
N PHE A 116 -9.15 5.64 9.46
CA PHE A 116 -7.93 5.12 8.86
C PHE A 116 -6.85 4.91 9.93
N VAL A 117 -5.96 3.97 9.64
CA VAL A 117 -4.79 3.58 10.43
C VAL A 117 -3.63 3.35 9.48
N ILE A 118 -2.59 4.17 9.57
CA ILE A 118 -1.37 4.02 8.77
C ILE A 118 -0.24 3.60 9.69
N GLU A 119 0.32 2.42 9.45
CA GLU A 119 1.52 1.95 10.12
C GLU A 119 2.75 2.52 9.43
N TYR A 120 3.72 2.99 10.22
CA TYR A 120 4.98 3.53 9.71
C TYR A 120 6.14 3.21 10.66
N ASP A 121 7.35 3.27 10.13
CA ASP A 121 8.58 3.00 10.86
C ASP A 121 9.18 4.28 11.45
N LEU A 122 9.36 4.35 12.78
CA LEU A 122 9.96 5.52 13.44
C LEU A 122 11.42 5.77 13.04
N SER A 123 12.15 4.75 12.62
CA SER A 123 13.55 4.87 12.20
C SER A 123 13.68 5.63 10.87
N GLN A 124 12.59 5.73 10.10
CA GLN A 124 12.53 6.53 8.86
C GLN A 124 12.11 7.99 9.09
N ILE A 125 11.75 8.34 10.33
CA ILE A 125 11.32 9.69 10.70
C ILE A 125 12.52 10.51 11.16
N ASP A 126 12.71 11.65 10.51
CA ASP A 126 13.62 12.71 10.92
C ASP A 126 12.85 13.75 11.75
N PRO A 127 13.36 14.16 12.93
CA PRO A 127 12.68 15.16 13.77
C PRO A 127 12.59 16.55 13.12
N ASN A 128 13.42 16.87 12.13
CA ASN A 128 13.35 18.10 11.34
C ASN A 128 12.60 17.91 10.01
N GLY A 129 12.10 16.70 9.75
CA GLY A 129 11.34 16.37 8.56
C GLY A 129 9.93 16.96 8.56
N VAL A 130 9.34 17.03 7.37
CA VAL A 130 7.95 17.44 7.17
C VAL A 130 7.17 16.27 6.61
N TYR A 131 6.25 15.75 7.42
CA TYR A 131 5.38 14.63 7.06
C TYR A 131 3.98 15.13 6.84
N ILE A 132 3.37 14.73 5.72
CA ILE A 132 2.01 15.09 5.37
C ILE A 132 1.14 13.86 5.18
N LEU A 133 -0.13 13.99 5.51
CA LEU A 133 -1.16 13.03 5.09
C LEU A 133 -1.83 13.50 3.81
N MET A 134 -1.94 12.58 2.86
CA MET A 134 -2.63 12.79 1.59
C MET A 134 -3.73 11.74 1.46
N ALA A 135 -4.98 12.17 1.35
CA ALA A 135 -6.09 11.29 1.03
C ALA A 135 -6.58 11.54 -0.39
N ARG A 136 -6.66 10.47 -1.18
CA ARG A 136 -7.23 10.45 -2.52
C ARG A 136 -8.35 9.43 -2.57
N ILE A 137 -9.46 9.77 -3.21
CA ILE A 137 -10.59 8.85 -3.41
C ILE A 137 -10.83 8.70 -4.89
N SER A 138 -10.81 7.46 -5.34
CA SER A 138 -11.06 7.08 -6.71
C SER A 138 -12.36 6.29 -6.83
N GLU A 139 -13.23 6.67 -7.76
CA GLU A 139 -14.51 6.00 -8.04
C GLU A 139 -14.42 5.45 -9.47
N GLY A 140 -14.63 4.14 -9.65
CA GLY A 140 -14.42 3.48 -10.94
C GLY A 140 -13.03 3.66 -11.56
N GLY A 141 -12.00 3.96 -10.73
CA GLY A 141 -10.64 4.26 -11.19
C GLY A 141 -10.38 5.73 -11.56
N VAL A 142 -11.38 6.62 -11.43
CA VAL A 142 -11.24 8.06 -11.68
C VAL A 142 -11.05 8.78 -10.35
N LEU A 143 -10.06 9.66 -10.25
CA LEU A 143 -9.88 10.51 -9.07
C LEU A 143 -11.03 11.51 -8.99
N THR A 144 -11.88 11.36 -7.98
CA THR A 144 -13.02 12.26 -7.74
C THR A 144 -12.82 13.13 -6.50
N TRP A 145 -12.04 12.66 -5.51
CA TRP A 145 -11.77 13.46 -4.31
C TRP A 145 -10.30 13.49 -3.95
N ILE A 146 -9.87 14.63 -3.44
CA ILE A 146 -8.53 14.83 -2.90
C ILE A 146 -8.58 15.80 -1.72
N ASN A 147 -7.69 15.61 -0.76
CA ASN A 147 -7.45 16.61 0.27
C ASN A 147 -6.53 17.73 -0.27
N PRO A 148 -6.97 19.00 -0.31
CA PRO A 148 -6.15 20.11 -0.81
C PRO A 148 -5.19 20.69 0.24
N ASP A 149 -5.42 20.38 1.52
CA ASP A 149 -4.70 21.00 2.64
C ASP A 149 -3.50 20.15 3.06
N LEU A 150 -2.35 20.76 3.30
CA LEU A 150 -1.15 20.06 3.72
C LEU A 150 -1.21 19.74 5.22
N LEU A 151 -1.82 18.61 5.55
CA LEU A 151 -1.98 18.14 6.92
C LEU A 151 -0.67 17.57 7.46
N ARG A 152 0.07 18.40 8.20
CA ARG A 152 1.30 17.97 8.87
C ARG A 152 0.99 17.02 10.02
N VAL A 153 1.80 15.99 10.15
CA VAL A 153 1.73 15.00 11.23
C VAL A 153 3.12 14.70 11.78
N ILE A 154 3.19 14.07 12.96
CA ILE A 154 4.42 13.60 13.63
C ILE A 154 5.32 14.72 14.15
N THR A 155 5.72 15.68 13.31
CA THR A 155 6.71 16.72 13.64
C THR A 155 6.06 18.05 14.02
N GLY A 156 6.79 18.89 14.76
CA GLY A 156 6.34 20.24 15.13
C GLY A 156 5.16 20.29 16.11
N GLY A 157 4.94 19.23 16.89
CA GLY A 157 3.80 19.12 17.80
C GLY A 157 2.47 18.77 17.12
N ALA A 158 2.52 18.35 15.86
CA ALA A 158 1.34 17.91 15.12
C ALA A 158 0.77 16.60 15.70
N PRO A 159 -0.57 16.46 15.74
CA PRO A 159 -1.20 15.24 16.23
C PRO A 159 -0.90 14.05 15.31
N THR A 160 -0.67 12.89 15.91
CA THR A 160 -0.57 11.59 15.21
C THR A 160 -1.78 10.70 15.49
N ASP A 161 -2.66 11.11 16.39
CA ASP A 161 -3.91 10.43 16.73
C ASP A 161 -5.10 11.36 16.45
N GLN A 162 -6.25 10.77 16.15
CA GLN A 162 -7.50 11.47 15.82
C GLN A 162 -7.36 12.54 14.72
N VAL A 163 -6.46 12.32 13.74
CA VAL A 163 -6.26 13.29 12.66
C VAL A 163 -7.48 13.30 11.73
N GLU A 164 -8.08 14.48 11.54
CA GLU A 164 -9.20 14.65 10.61
C GLU A 164 -8.68 15.10 9.24
N ILE A 165 -8.94 14.30 8.21
CA ILE A 165 -8.61 14.65 6.82
C ILE A 165 -9.88 15.07 6.10
N VAL A 166 -10.00 16.37 5.78
CA VAL A 166 -11.09 16.89 4.96
C VAL A 166 -10.74 16.75 3.48
N VAL A 167 -11.50 15.93 2.76
CA VAL A 167 -11.39 15.81 1.30
C VAL A 167 -12.40 16.70 0.59
N GLN A 168 -12.03 17.13 -0.61
CA GLN A 168 -12.85 17.92 -1.51
C GLN A 168 -12.96 17.24 -2.87
N GLN A 169 -14.11 17.42 -3.51
CA GLN A 169 -14.33 16.91 -4.85
C GLN A 169 -13.48 17.72 -5.84
N VAL A 170 -12.80 17.04 -6.75
CA VAL A 170 -12.14 17.71 -7.88
C VAL A 170 -13.20 18.02 -8.92
N ASN A 171 -13.31 19.28 -9.32
CA ASN A 171 -14.21 19.68 -10.38
C ASN A 171 -13.46 19.54 -11.70
N HIS A 172 -13.93 18.65 -12.57
CA HIS A 172 -13.45 18.52 -13.94
C HIS A 172 -14.01 19.65 -14.82
#